data_AF-A0A2A5DM71-F1
#
_entry.id   AF-A0A2A5DM71-F1
#
_cell.length_a   1.000
_cell.length_b   1.000
_cell.length_c   1.000
_cell.angle_alpha   90.00
_cell.angle_beta   90.00
_cell.angle_gamma   90.00
#
_symmetry.space_group_name_H-M   'P 1'
#
loop_
_entity.id
_entity.type
_entity.pdbx_description
1 polymer ?
#
loop_
_entity_poly.entity_id
_entity_poly.type
_entity_poly.pdbx_seq_one_letter_code
_entity_poly.pdbx_strand_id
1 'polypeptide(L)'
;MENKIIWDYFGVDIEFPQEIAHNTLPYGTVWCYIASTFLDGFINHVKPISCYVLDRYTPGDQIIDDKEVRVWDKNKAGEMHKWKGTKKGLIDALISGEKETCHTDLDCFDDDVVILAEIETKKKDSFGRYMFFWFDCDVSDCRIGKFETSDSKGMVVKSVVNWLEGCKKENKNKIMLSDHDNGIVNYTEFPVSRLDGHLSF
;
A
#
# COMPACT_ATOMS: atom_id res chain seq x y z
N MET A 1 -25.18 3.21 -10.61
CA MET A 1 -23.98 3.75 -9.95
C MET A 1 -22.80 3.18 -10.70
N GLU A 2 -22.05 4.03 -11.38
CA GLU A 2 -20.84 3.64 -12.11
C GLU A 2 -19.84 3.00 -11.13
N ASN A 3 -19.21 1.90 -11.55
CA ASN A 3 -18.27 1.17 -10.71
C ASN A 3 -16.90 1.85 -10.76
N LYS A 4 -16.80 3.06 -10.19
CA LYS A 4 -15.57 3.87 -10.21
C LYS A 4 -14.38 3.07 -9.69
N ILE A 5 -13.22 3.29 -10.28
CA ILE A 5 -11.92 2.78 -9.86
C ILE A 5 -11.05 3.93 -9.36
N ILE A 6 -10.00 3.64 -8.58
CA ILE A 6 -9.14 4.66 -7.98
C ILE A 6 -8.53 5.62 -9.02
N TRP A 7 -8.27 5.12 -10.23
CA TRP A 7 -7.71 5.89 -11.34
C TRP A 7 -8.64 6.99 -11.86
N ASP A 8 -9.96 6.87 -11.65
CA ASP A 8 -10.94 7.88 -12.08
C ASP A 8 -10.80 9.21 -11.32
N TYR A 9 -10.06 9.23 -10.20
CA TYR A 9 -9.78 10.45 -9.44
C TYR A 9 -8.55 11.23 -9.94
N PHE A 10 -7.77 10.66 -10.86
CA PHE A 10 -6.59 11.28 -11.43
C PHE A 10 -6.84 11.63 -12.89
N GLY A 11 -6.71 12.90 -13.23
CA GLY A 11 -6.81 13.38 -14.61
C GLY A 11 -5.48 13.37 -15.35
N VAL A 12 -4.37 13.22 -14.62
CA VAL A 12 -3.01 13.30 -15.16
C VAL A 12 -2.12 12.26 -14.48
N ASP A 13 -1.37 11.52 -15.29
CA ASP A 13 -0.25 10.69 -14.88
C ASP A 13 1.06 11.37 -15.30
N ILE A 14 2.00 11.51 -14.37
CA ILE A 14 3.32 12.10 -14.60
C ILE A 14 4.39 11.08 -14.24
N GLU A 15 5.04 10.55 -15.26
CA GLU A 15 6.25 9.73 -15.11
C GLU A 15 7.46 10.63 -14.87
N PHE A 16 8.35 10.23 -13.95
CA PHE A 16 9.59 10.94 -13.63
C PHE A 16 9.38 12.44 -13.39
N PRO A 17 8.55 12.82 -12.40
CA PRO A 17 8.12 14.21 -12.21
C PRO A 17 9.33 15.15 -12.09
N GLN A 18 9.30 16.22 -12.88
CA GLN A 18 10.32 17.27 -12.88
C GLN A 18 9.87 18.47 -12.05
N GLU A 19 10.80 19.33 -11.66
CA GLU A 19 10.51 20.58 -10.92
C GLU A 19 9.72 20.36 -9.62
N ILE A 20 9.93 19.21 -8.96
CA ILE A 20 9.16 18.73 -7.81
C ILE A 20 9.07 19.75 -6.65
N ALA A 21 10.08 20.61 -6.50
CA ALA A 21 10.14 21.63 -5.47
C ALA A 21 9.21 22.83 -5.73
N HIS A 22 8.83 23.07 -7.00
CA HIS A 22 7.97 24.20 -7.36
C HIS A 22 6.48 23.91 -7.18
N ASN A 23 6.04 22.69 -7.48
CA ASN A 23 4.65 22.28 -7.34
C ASN A 23 4.54 20.82 -6.91
N THR A 24 4.83 20.55 -5.64
CA THR A 24 4.86 19.19 -5.11
C THR A 24 3.47 18.57 -5.09
N LEU A 25 3.30 17.46 -5.80
CA LEU A 25 2.09 16.63 -5.85
C LEU A 25 0.79 17.41 -6.08
N PRO A 26 0.53 17.91 -7.29
CA PRO A 26 -0.71 18.61 -7.62
C PRO A 26 -1.95 17.75 -7.36
N TYR A 27 -3.10 18.39 -7.12
CA TYR A 27 -4.39 17.69 -7.02
C TYR A 27 -4.84 17.17 -8.38
N GLY A 28 -5.43 15.96 -8.40
CA GLY A 28 -5.88 15.28 -9.61
C GLY A 28 -4.74 14.64 -10.40
N THR A 29 -3.58 14.44 -9.77
CA THR A 29 -2.38 13.89 -10.41
C THR A 29 -1.85 12.68 -9.64
N VAL A 30 -1.38 11.68 -10.39
CA VAL A 30 -0.51 10.62 -9.88
C VAL A 30 0.90 10.81 -10.45
N TRP A 31 1.90 10.67 -9.60
CA TRP A 31 3.31 10.60 -9.99
C TRP A 31 3.75 9.13 -9.98
N CYS A 32 4.46 8.74 -11.02
CA CYS A 32 4.99 7.40 -11.23
C CYS A 32 6.52 7.42 -11.29
N TYR A 33 7.15 6.26 -11.03
CA TYR A 33 8.60 6.09 -11.02
C TYR A 33 9.30 7.00 -10.01
N ILE A 34 8.79 6.99 -8.78
CA ILE A 34 9.36 7.74 -7.64
C ILE A 34 9.97 6.79 -6.62
N ALA A 35 10.99 7.24 -5.89
CA ALA A 35 11.64 6.40 -4.87
C ALA A 35 10.73 6.15 -3.67
N SER A 36 10.79 4.96 -3.06
CA SER A 36 10.05 4.61 -1.83
C SER A 36 10.32 5.60 -0.69
N THR A 37 11.57 6.05 -0.54
CA THR A 37 11.97 7.06 0.45
C THR A 37 11.23 8.39 0.30
N PHE A 38 10.75 8.71 -0.91
CA PHE A 38 9.90 9.88 -1.12
C PHE A 38 8.51 9.64 -0.53
N LEU A 39 7.93 8.44 -0.71
CA LEU A 39 6.64 8.06 -0.12
C LEU A 39 6.73 8.00 1.42
N ASP A 40 7.81 7.47 1.98
CA ASP A 40 8.08 7.43 3.43
C ASP A 40 7.97 8.81 4.08
N GLY A 41 8.48 9.82 3.35
CA GLY A 41 8.41 11.23 3.76
C GLY A 41 7.01 11.82 3.80
N PHE A 42 5.98 11.16 3.23
CA PHE A 42 4.60 11.62 3.25
C PHE A 42 3.67 10.74 4.08
N ILE A 43 3.84 9.41 4.03
CA ILE A 43 2.88 8.46 4.59
C ILE A 43 2.66 8.67 6.10
N ASN A 44 3.71 9.11 6.81
CA ASN A 44 3.68 9.41 8.25
C ASN A 44 3.02 10.74 8.62
N HIS A 45 2.61 11.55 7.63
CA HIS A 45 1.97 12.85 7.82
C HIS A 45 0.52 12.90 7.32
N VAL A 46 -0.03 11.74 6.94
CA VAL A 46 -1.42 11.54 6.56
C VAL A 46 -2.02 10.41 7.37
N LYS A 47 -3.33 10.21 7.27
CA LYS A 47 -4.03 9.17 8.03
C LYS A 47 -4.41 8.01 7.12
N PRO A 48 -3.71 6.86 7.17
CA PRO A 48 -4.14 5.66 6.45
C PRO A 48 -5.60 5.28 6.78
N ILE A 49 -6.38 4.97 5.74
CA ILE A 49 -7.78 4.55 5.86
C ILE A 49 -8.04 3.18 5.23
N SER A 50 -7.16 2.72 4.33
CA SER A 50 -7.10 1.33 3.90
C SER A 50 -5.68 0.97 3.47
N CYS A 51 -5.32 -0.31 3.61
CA CYS A 51 -4.02 -0.87 3.26
C CYS A 51 -4.22 -2.25 2.63
N TYR A 52 -3.49 -2.54 1.56
CA TYR A 52 -3.56 -3.80 0.82
C TYR A 52 -2.16 -4.28 0.50
N VAL A 53 -1.86 -5.52 0.87
CA VAL A 53 -0.66 -6.24 0.43
C VAL A 53 -1.03 -6.99 -0.84
N LEU A 54 -0.33 -6.74 -1.94
CA LEU A 54 -0.62 -7.36 -3.22
C LEU A 54 0.06 -8.73 -3.31
N ASP A 55 -0.46 -9.59 -4.18
CA ASP A 55 0.26 -10.77 -4.67
C ASP A 55 0.63 -10.48 -6.14
N ARG A 56 1.75 -9.79 -6.36
CA ARG A 56 2.27 -9.44 -7.70
C ARG A 56 3.59 -10.14 -7.97
N TYR A 57 4.51 -10.10 -7.02
CA TYR A 57 5.84 -10.70 -7.13
C TYR A 57 5.97 -11.99 -6.32
N THR A 58 5.33 -12.03 -5.15
CA THR A 58 5.51 -13.09 -4.15
C THR A 58 4.17 -13.74 -3.83
N PRO A 59 3.94 -14.99 -4.30
CA PRO A 59 2.77 -15.77 -3.91
C PRO A 59 2.65 -15.89 -2.40
N GLY A 60 1.42 -15.90 -1.87
CA GLY A 60 1.19 -15.99 -0.43
C GLY A 60 1.78 -17.25 0.24
N ASP A 61 1.94 -18.35 -0.50
CA ASP A 61 2.55 -19.60 -0.01
C ASP A 61 4.08 -19.65 -0.16
N GLN A 62 4.71 -18.63 -0.74
CA GLN A 62 6.17 -18.52 -0.80
C GLN A 62 6.76 -18.36 0.61
N ILE A 63 7.82 -19.12 0.87
CA ILE A 63 8.63 -19.03 2.09
C ILE A 63 9.55 -17.81 1.95
N ILE A 64 9.54 -16.93 2.96
CA ILE A 64 10.32 -15.67 2.98
C ILE A 64 11.38 -15.67 4.10
N ASP A 65 11.91 -16.86 4.43
CA ASP A 65 12.87 -17.08 5.52
C ASP A 65 14.23 -16.38 5.30
N ASP A 66 14.55 -16.03 4.06
CA ASP A 66 15.76 -15.30 3.69
C ASP A 66 15.63 -13.80 4.03
N LYS A 67 14.42 -13.24 4.01
CA LYS A 67 14.12 -11.84 4.34
C LYS A 67 14.38 -11.55 5.81
N GLU A 68 15.00 -10.41 6.12
CA GLU A 68 15.34 -9.99 7.49
C GLU A 68 14.13 -9.40 8.25
N VAL A 69 12.95 -10.03 8.10
CA VAL A 69 11.73 -9.62 8.79
C VAL A 69 11.84 -9.97 10.26
N ARG A 70 11.85 -8.95 11.12
CA ARG A 70 11.92 -9.10 12.57
C ARG A 70 10.57 -8.83 13.21
N VAL A 71 10.13 -9.77 14.04
CA VAL A 71 8.87 -9.71 14.77
C VAL A 71 9.08 -9.99 16.25
N TRP A 72 8.16 -9.57 17.10
CA TRP A 72 8.06 -10.03 18.48
C TRP A 72 6.80 -10.87 18.70
N ASP A 73 6.83 -11.75 19.69
CA ASP A 73 5.60 -12.37 20.18
C ASP A 73 4.78 -11.34 20.97
N LYS A 74 3.45 -11.37 20.80
CA LYS A 74 2.55 -10.58 21.63
C LYS A 74 2.86 -10.77 23.12
N ASN A 75 2.98 -9.65 23.84
CA ASN A 75 3.29 -9.60 25.28
C ASN A 75 4.71 -10.07 25.68
N LYS A 76 5.62 -10.32 24.74
CA LYS A 76 7.05 -10.57 25.02
C LYS A 76 7.90 -9.43 24.47
N ALA A 77 7.69 -8.24 25.02
CA ALA A 77 8.46 -7.07 24.65
C ALA A 77 9.96 -7.32 24.90
N GLY A 78 10.79 -7.20 23.86
CA GLY A 78 12.26 -7.29 23.96
C GLY A 78 12.90 -8.53 23.32
N GLU A 79 12.13 -9.55 22.91
CA GLU A 79 12.65 -10.75 22.22
C GLU A 79 12.30 -10.74 20.73
N MET A 80 12.86 -9.77 19.99
CA MET A 80 12.75 -9.76 18.53
C MET A 80 13.44 -10.99 17.95
N HIS A 81 12.74 -11.69 17.06
CA HIS A 81 13.26 -12.83 16.33
C HIS A 81 12.91 -12.70 14.84
N LYS A 82 13.71 -13.38 14.02
CA LYS A 82 13.46 -13.48 12.58
C LYS A 82 12.19 -14.31 12.34
N TRP A 83 11.30 -13.81 11.48
CA TRP A 83 10.18 -14.60 10.99
C TRP A 83 10.67 -15.83 10.22
N LYS A 84 9.98 -16.96 10.37
CA LYS A 84 10.18 -18.16 9.56
C LYS A 84 8.83 -18.72 9.16
N GLY A 85 8.59 -18.84 7.86
CA GLY A 85 7.34 -19.30 7.30
C GLY A 85 7.01 -18.59 5.99
N THR A 86 5.76 -18.73 5.59
CA THR A 86 5.27 -18.13 4.34
C THR A 86 4.90 -16.66 4.50
N LYS A 87 4.86 -15.91 3.39
CA LYS A 87 4.32 -14.54 3.33
C LYS A 87 2.92 -14.46 3.94
N LYS A 88 2.03 -15.37 3.56
CA LYS A 88 0.67 -15.45 4.12
C LYS A 88 0.69 -15.71 5.62
N GLY A 89 1.59 -16.59 6.10
CA GLY A 89 1.73 -16.86 7.52
C GLY A 89 2.14 -15.61 8.32
N LEU A 90 3.04 -14.79 7.78
CA LEU A 90 3.43 -13.52 8.39
C LEU A 90 2.24 -12.57 8.48
N ILE A 91 1.54 -12.37 7.36
CA ILE A 91 0.36 -11.48 7.29
C ILE A 91 -0.72 -11.94 8.28
N ASP A 92 -1.07 -13.22 8.31
CA ASP A 92 -2.07 -13.78 9.23
C ASP A 92 -1.66 -13.54 10.71
N ALA A 93 -0.37 -13.71 11.03
CA ALA A 93 0.15 -13.55 12.38
C ALA A 93 0.14 -12.07 12.85
N LEU A 94 0.43 -11.13 11.95
CA LEU A 94 0.33 -9.69 12.22
C LEU A 94 -1.13 -9.23 12.35
N ILE A 95 -2.03 -9.70 11.46
CA ILE A 95 -3.46 -9.37 11.50
C ILE A 95 -4.09 -9.85 12.82
N SER A 96 -3.83 -11.10 13.20
CA SER A 96 -4.31 -11.67 14.46
C SER A 96 -3.68 -11.00 15.69
N GLY A 97 -2.51 -10.36 15.51
CA GLY A 97 -1.70 -9.80 16.59
C GLY A 97 -1.06 -10.88 17.45
N GLU A 98 -0.83 -12.07 16.89
CA GLU A 98 0.08 -13.07 17.48
C GLU A 98 1.52 -12.53 17.45
N LYS A 99 1.85 -11.85 16.35
CA LYS A 99 3.11 -11.15 16.12
C LYS A 99 2.82 -9.66 15.97
N GLU A 100 3.80 -8.84 16.30
CA GLU A 100 3.77 -7.40 16.03
C GLU A 100 5.18 -6.90 15.69
N THR A 101 5.27 -5.66 15.18
CA THR A 101 6.52 -5.05 14.67
C THR A 101 6.81 -3.75 15.41
N CYS A 102 8.10 -3.41 15.56
CA CYS A 102 8.51 -2.10 16.07
C CYS A 102 8.64 -1.16 14.88
N HIS A 103 7.59 -0.37 14.61
CA HIS A 103 7.41 0.29 13.32
C HIS A 103 7.04 -0.71 12.22
N THR A 104 6.11 -0.34 11.36
CA THR A 104 5.74 -1.20 10.24
C THR A 104 6.66 -0.90 9.06
N ASP A 105 7.62 -1.80 8.89
CA ASP A 105 8.40 -1.95 7.67
C ASP A 105 7.53 -2.65 6.62
N LEU A 106 7.10 -1.92 5.61
CA LEU A 106 6.19 -2.37 4.57
C LEU A 106 6.88 -3.31 3.56
N ASP A 107 8.20 -3.24 3.41
CA ASP A 107 8.98 -4.17 2.57
C ASP A 107 8.99 -5.60 3.16
N CYS A 108 8.61 -5.75 4.44
CA CYS A 108 8.53 -7.07 5.09
C CYS A 108 7.56 -8.05 4.43
N PHE A 109 6.63 -7.55 3.60
CA PHE A 109 5.67 -8.38 2.88
C PHE A 109 6.22 -8.98 1.59
N ASP A 110 7.43 -8.57 1.17
CA ASP A 110 8.09 -9.04 -0.05
C ASP A 110 7.22 -8.87 -1.31
N ASP A 111 6.40 -7.82 -1.33
CA ASP A 111 5.47 -7.52 -2.41
C ASP A 111 5.00 -6.07 -2.32
N ASP A 112 4.24 -5.65 -3.30
CA ASP A 112 3.72 -4.29 -3.35
C ASP A 112 2.71 -4.02 -2.23
N VAL A 113 2.72 -2.78 -1.76
CA VAL A 113 1.76 -2.28 -0.77
C VAL A 113 1.02 -1.08 -1.30
N VAL A 114 -0.31 -1.16 -1.31
CA VAL A 114 -1.20 -0.05 -1.66
C VAL A 114 -1.83 0.51 -0.40
N ILE A 115 -1.67 1.82 -0.16
CA ILE A 115 -2.31 2.53 0.94
C ILE A 115 -3.13 3.71 0.40
N LEU A 116 -4.36 3.82 0.86
CA LEU A 116 -5.15 5.04 0.72
C LEU A 116 -5.15 5.76 2.07
N ALA A 117 -4.85 7.05 2.06
CA ALA A 117 -4.84 7.89 3.23
C ALA A 117 -5.73 9.13 3.06
N GLU A 118 -6.30 9.60 4.16
CA GLU A 118 -7.01 10.86 4.25
C GLU A 118 -6.04 11.99 4.65
N ILE A 119 -6.17 13.13 3.98
CA ILE A 119 -5.46 14.36 4.34
C ILE A 119 -6.38 15.17 5.26
N GLU A 120 -6.06 15.20 6.55
CA GLU A 120 -6.83 16.00 7.50
C GLU A 120 -6.64 17.50 7.23
N THR A 121 -7.75 18.22 7.06
CA THR A 121 -7.75 19.64 6.74
C THR A 121 -8.64 20.43 7.70
N LYS A 122 -8.25 21.67 7.98
CA LYS A 122 -9.08 22.63 8.73
C LYS A 122 -10.08 23.37 7.83
N LYS A 123 -9.98 23.21 6.50
CA LYS A 123 -10.91 23.82 5.55
C LYS A 123 -12.30 23.21 5.73
N LYS A 124 -13.30 24.06 5.90
CA LYS A 124 -14.71 23.65 5.99
C LYS A 124 -15.34 23.72 4.60
N ASP A 125 -15.12 22.67 3.82
CA ASP A 125 -15.81 22.44 2.56
C ASP A 125 -16.35 21.01 2.52
N SER A 126 -17.13 20.69 1.48
CA SER A 126 -17.75 19.37 1.30
C SER A 126 -16.81 18.35 0.64
N PHE A 127 -15.52 18.66 0.46
CA PHE A 127 -14.59 17.82 -0.28
C PHE A 127 -13.69 17.02 0.66
N GLY A 128 -13.71 15.70 0.49
CA GLY A 128 -12.68 14.82 1.04
C GLY A 128 -11.38 14.97 0.27
N ARG A 129 -10.25 14.85 0.96
CA ARG A 129 -8.91 14.96 0.38
C ARG A 129 -8.12 13.72 0.72
N TYR A 130 -7.50 13.14 -0.28
CA TYR A 130 -6.87 11.84 -0.15
C TYR A 130 -5.51 11.80 -0.82
N MET A 131 -4.66 10.93 -0.30
CA MET A 131 -3.42 10.51 -0.94
C MET A 131 -3.48 9.01 -1.19
N PHE A 132 -3.09 8.62 -2.39
CA PHE A 132 -2.89 7.23 -2.81
C PHE A 132 -1.39 6.94 -2.81
N PHE A 133 -0.99 5.81 -2.26
CA PHE A 133 0.37 5.33 -2.23
C PHE A 133 0.38 3.92 -2.82
N TRP A 134 1.31 3.66 -3.72
CA TRP A 134 1.67 2.33 -4.18
C TRP A 134 3.17 2.21 -4.00
N PHE A 135 3.57 1.44 -3.00
CA PHE A 135 4.95 1.05 -2.79
C PHE A 135 5.24 -0.21 -3.60
N ASP A 136 6.28 -0.14 -4.41
CA ASP A 136 6.68 -1.14 -5.38
C ASP A 136 7.94 -1.86 -4.88
N CYS A 137 7.87 -3.18 -4.69
CA CYS A 137 8.93 -3.90 -3.98
C CYS A 137 10.21 -4.10 -4.79
N ASP A 138 10.16 -3.99 -6.12
CA ASP A 138 11.35 -4.00 -6.98
C ASP A 138 11.94 -2.60 -7.21
N VAL A 139 11.63 -1.67 -6.30
CA VAL A 139 12.31 -0.38 -6.03
C VAL A 139 12.32 0.65 -7.15
N SER A 140 11.67 0.44 -8.29
CA SER A 140 11.71 1.37 -9.43
C SER A 140 10.40 2.11 -9.71
N ASP A 141 9.24 1.56 -9.34
CA ASP A 141 7.96 1.96 -9.93
C ASP A 141 6.91 2.40 -8.89
N CYS A 142 7.34 2.88 -7.72
CA CYS A 142 6.40 3.41 -6.72
C CYS A 142 5.57 4.56 -7.32
N ARG A 143 4.36 4.72 -6.80
CA ARG A 143 3.42 5.76 -7.23
C ARG A 143 2.83 6.49 -6.04
N ILE A 144 2.59 7.77 -6.21
CA ILE A 144 1.88 8.58 -5.23
C ILE A 144 0.93 9.54 -5.95
N GLY A 145 -0.31 9.62 -5.48
CA GLY A 145 -1.31 10.48 -6.08
C GLY A 145 -2.03 11.31 -5.03
N LYS A 146 -2.47 12.51 -5.41
CA LYS A 146 -3.25 13.39 -4.54
C LYS A 146 -4.52 13.84 -5.24
N PHE A 147 -5.67 13.74 -4.58
CA PHE A 147 -6.95 14.15 -5.17
C PHE A 147 -7.93 14.68 -4.12
N GLU A 148 -8.94 15.40 -4.60
CA GLU A 148 -10.08 15.84 -3.81
C GLU A 148 -11.38 15.43 -4.50
N THR A 149 -12.42 15.11 -3.72
CA THR A 149 -13.68 14.63 -4.25
C THR A 149 -14.85 14.92 -3.31
N SER A 150 -16.04 15.09 -3.87
CA SER A 150 -17.30 15.13 -3.11
C SER A 150 -17.84 13.74 -2.80
N ASP A 151 -17.22 12.68 -3.32
CA ASP A 151 -17.61 11.30 -3.02
C ASP A 151 -17.37 10.99 -1.54
N SER A 152 -18.26 10.16 -0.97
CA SER A 152 -18.09 9.71 0.41
C SER A 152 -16.82 8.87 0.58
N LYS A 153 -16.21 8.90 1.77
CA LYS A 153 -15.03 8.07 2.11
C LYS A 153 -15.21 6.59 1.74
N GLY A 154 -16.38 6.02 1.98
CA GLY A 154 -16.69 4.63 1.62
C GLY A 154 -16.67 4.38 0.11
N MET A 155 -17.07 5.35 -0.71
CA MET A 155 -16.95 5.24 -2.17
C MET A 155 -15.50 5.29 -2.62
N VAL A 156 -14.67 6.16 -2.01
CA VAL A 156 -13.25 6.26 -2.33
C VAL A 156 -12.51 4.97 -1.98
N VAL A 157 -12.73 4.41 -0.78
CA VAL A 157 -12.16 3.10 -0.40
C VAL A 157 -12.63 2.00 -1.36
N LYS A 158 -13.93 1.98 -1.70
CA LYS A 158 -14.48 1.01 -2.65
C LYS A 158 -13.87 1.13 -4.04
N SER A 159 -13.43 2.31 -4.47
CA SER A 159 -12.78 2.49 -5.77
C SER A 159 -11.43 1.76 -5.88
N VAL A 160 -10.69 1.64 -4.76
CA VAL A 160 -9.45 0.86 -4.70
C VAL A 160 -9.79 -0.63 -4.83
N VAL A 161 -10.77 -1.11 -4.06
CA VAL A 161 -11.23 -2.51 -4.13
C VAL A 161 -11.73 -2.86 -5.53
N ASN A 162 -12.51 -1.98 -6.18
CA ASN A 162 -13.01 -2.17 -7.53
C ASN A 162 -11.86 -2.34 -8.54
N TRP A 163 -10.79 -1.54 -8.40
CA TRP A 163 -9.59 -1.66 -9.22
C TRP A 163 -8.88 -3.00 -8.99
N LEU A 164 -8.61 -3.35 -7.73
CA LEU A 164 -7.92 -4.59 -7.37
C LEU A 164 -8.69 -5.85 -7.81
N GLU A 165 -10.02 -5.86 -7.65
CA GLU A 165 -10.87 -6.94 -8.16
C GLU A 165 -10.85 -7.03 -9.69
N GLY A 166 -10.77 -5.88 -10.38
CA GLY A 166 -10.54 -5.83 -11.82
C GLY A 166 -9.25 -6.55 -12.22
N CYS A 167 -8.13 -6.18 -11.60
CA CYS A 167 -6.83 -6.80 -11.87
C CYS A 167 -6.82 -8.30 -11.54
N LYS A 168 -7.35 -8.69 -10.37
CA LYS A 168 -7.48 -10.10 -9.99
C LYS A 168 -8.29 -10.91 -11.00
N LYS A 169 -9.38 -10.35 -11.52
CA LYS A 169 -10.20 -11.00 -12.55
C LYS A 169 -9.45 -11.16 -13.87
N GLU A 170 -8.71 -10.14 -14.29
CA GLU A 170 -7.87 -10.17 -15.49
C GLU A 170 -6.75 -11.22 -15.38
N ASN A 171 -6.24 -11.44 -14.17
CA ASN A 171 -5.12 -12.34 -13.90
C ASN A 171 -5.51 -13.72 -13.33
N LYS A 172 -6.80 -14.04 -13.22
CA LYS A 172 -7.34 -15.22 -12.48
C LYS A 172 -6.70 -16.57 -12.79
N ASN A 173 -6.20 -16.77 -14.01
CA ASN A 173 -5.61 -18.04 -14.47
C ASN A 173 -4.11 -17.93 -14.76
N LYS A 174 -3.47 -16.81 -14.39
CA LYS A 174 -2.02 -16.69 -14.52
C LYS A 174 -1.34 -17.59 -13.49
N ILE A 175 -0.34 -18.31 -13.96
CA ILE A 175 0.61 -19.00 -13.08
C ILE A 175 1.55 -17.91 -12.56
N MET A 176 1.58 -17.71 -11.25
CA MET A 176 2.59 -16.82 -10.66
C MET A 176 3.96 -17.45 -10.76
N LEU A 177 4.91 -16.68 -11.29
CA LEU A 177 6.33 -16.99 -11.22
C LEU A 177 6.93 -16.08 -10.14
N SER A 178 7.63 -16.67 -9.19
CA SER A 178 8.35 -15.95 -8.14
C SER A 178 9.35 -14.96 -8.77
N ASP A 179 9.51 -13.78 -8.16
CA ASP A 179 10.41 -12.70 -8.59
C ASP A 179 10.11 -12.14 -10.00
N HIS A 180 8.90 -12.36 -10.53
CA HIS A 180 8.45 -11.78 -11.80
C HIS A 180 7.26 -10.88 -11.57
N ASP A 181 7.13 -9.81 -12.36
CA ASP A 181 5.88 -9.05 -12.41
C ASP A 181 4.77 -9.90 -13.05
N ASN A 182 3.91 -10.49 -12.21
CA ASN A 182 2.78 -11.29 -12.68
C ASN A 182 1.55 -10.43 -13.00
N GLY A 183 1.60 -9.13 -12.73
CA GLY A 183 0.45 -8.29 -12.44
C GLY A 183 -0.22 -8.70 -11.12
N ILE A 184 -1.18 -7.90 -10.66
CA ILE A 184 -1.90 -8.17 -9.40
C ILE A 184 -2.81 -9.38 -9.60
N VAL A 185 -2.39 -10.56 -9.11
CA VAL A 185 -3.21 -11.79 -9.23
C VAL A 185 -4.19 -11.93 -8.07
N ASN A 186 -3.85 -11.38 -6.91
CA ASN A 186 -4.65 -11.38 -5.70
C ASN A 186 -4.16 -10.26 -4.76
N TYR A 187 -4.86 -10.03 -3.66
CA TYR A 187 -4.47 -9.08 -2.63
C TYR A 187 -5.06 -9.50 -1.28
N THR A 188 -4.45 -9.02 -0.19
CA THR A 188 -4.94 -9.17 1.17
C THR A 188 -5.14 -7.79 1.79
N GLU A 189 -6.34 -7.51 2.29
CA GLU A 189 -6.58 -6.29 3.08
C GLU A 189 -5.85 -6.40 4.41
N PHE A 190 -4.94 -5.46 4.65
CA PHE A 190 -4.21 -5.36 5.91
C PHE A 190 -4.89 -4.29 6.79
N PRO A 191 -5.36 -4.63 8.00
CA PRO A 191 -6.07 -3.67 8.84
C PRO A 191 -5.17 -2.50 9.21
N VAL A 192 -5.63 -1.27 8.94
CA VAL A 192 -4.87 -0.05 9.29
C VAL A 192 -4.60 0.09 10.79
N SER A 193 -5.38 -0.58 11.65
CA SER A 193 -5.13 -0.65 13.10
C SER A 193 -3.94 -1.53 13.49
N ARG A 194 -3.30 -2.18 12.51
CA ARG A 194 -2.06 -2.96 12.65
C ARG A 194 -0.86 -2.29 11.99
N LEU A 195 -1.06 -1.10 11.41
CA LEU A 195 0.03 -0.23 10.98
C LEU A 195 0.54 0.49 12.23
N ASP A 196 1.61 -0.04 12.80
CA ASP A 196 2.13 0.36 14.11
C ASP A 196 3.29 1.36 13.97
N GLY A 197 3.22 2.47 14.70
CA GLY A 197 4.31 3.43 14.78
C GLY A 197 4.61 4.17 13.47
N HIS A 198 5.91 4.34 13.16
CA HIS A 198 6.38 4.90 11.91
C HIS A 198 6.22 3.87 10.78
N LEU A 199 5.82 4.31 9.60
CA LEU A 199 5.73 3.48 8.40
C LEU A 199 6.92 3.78 7.50
N SER A 200 7.59 2.74 7.01
CA SER A 200 8.68 2.83 6.04
C SER A 200 8.58 1.68 5.04
N PHE A 201 9.18 1.83 3.87
CA PHE A 201 9.33 0.78 2.87
C PHE A 201 10.79 0.61 2.48
#